data_AF-A0A088NSC0-F1
#
_entry.id   AF-A0A088NSC0-F1
#
_cell.length_a   1.000
_cell.length_b   1.000
_cell.length_c   1.000
_cell.angle_alpha   90.00
_cell.angle_beta   90.00
_cell.angle_gamma   90.00
#
_symmetry.space_group_name_H-M   'P 1'
#
loop_
_entity.id
_entity.type
_entity.pdbx_description
1 polymer ?
#
loop_
_entity_poly.entity_id
_entity_poly.type
_entity_poly.pdbx_seq_one_letter_code
_entity_poly.pdbx_strand_id
1 'polypeptide(L)'
;SFLNSLMGEIDPNERIVTIEDAQELYIENENKTQLAVPKEESEIYSYQTAINNAMRLRPDRLFLGEIDIRNTFTFLRVNNTGHAGNLSTLHANNPEDAIKAIITNIILGGGLQNPDNKMLTELIITAIDFIIQISRNKKTGTRDITDILDLKNDYAKLLI
;
A
#
# COMPACT_ATOMS: atom_id res chain seq x y z
N SER A 1 12.15 1.55 -9.80
CA SER A 1 11.64 2.45 -8.74
C SER A 1 12.19 1.98 -7.40
N PHE A 2 12.05 2.76 -6.31
CA PHE A 2 12.43 2.29 -4.97
C PHE A 2 11.65 1.03 -4.57
N LEU A 3 10.35 0.98 -4.92
CA LEU A 3 9.52 -0.22 -4.74
C LEU A 3 10.08 -1.45 -5.48
N ASN A 4 10.48 -1.32 -6.75
CA ASN A 4 11.14 -2.44 -7.47
C ASN A 4 12.44 -2.89 -6.81
N SER A 5 13.21 -1.98 -6.22
CA SER A 5 14.42 -2.36 -5.45
C SER A 5 14.07 -3.13 -4.19
N LEU A 6 13.05 -2.72 -3.43
CA LEU A 6 12.60 -3.45 -2.24
C LEU A 6 12.06 -4.85 -2.59
N MET A 7 11.39 -4.99 -3.74
CA MET A 7 10.89 -6.29 -4.18
C MET A 7 12.01 -7.27 -4.54
N GLY A 8 13.18 -6.78 -4.95
CA GLY A 8 14.37 -7.62 -5.19
C GLY A 8 14.95 -8.25 -3.92
N GLU A 9 14.57 -7.75 -2.74
CA GLU A 9 15.03 -8.29 -1.44
C GLU A 9 14.13 -9.42 -0.91
N ILE A 10 13.07 -9.77 -1.64
CA ILE A 10 12.13 -10.84 -1.25
C ILE A 10 12.71 -12.19 -1.63
N ASP A 11 12.45 -13.23 -0.82
CA ASP A 11 12.82 -14.60 -1.14
C ASP A 11 12.27 -14.98 -2.53
N PRO A 12 13.12 -15.41 -3.49
CA PRO A 12 12.70 -15.73 -4.85
C PRO A 12 11.68 -16.88 -4.94
N ASN A 13 11.51 -17.68 -3.87
CA ASN A 13 10.55 -18.78 -3.81
C ASN A 13 9.15 -18.33 -3.35
N GLU A 14 9.01 -17.12 -2.81
CA GLU A 14 7.70 -16.60 -2.40
C GLU A 14 6.80 -16.36 -3.61
N ARG A 15 5.51 -16.63 -3.44
CA ARG A 15 4.46 -16.35 -4.42
C ARG A 15 4.03 -14.90 -4.33
N ILE A 16 4.23 -14.17 -5.42
CA ILE A 16 3.93 -12.74 -5.50
C ILE A 16 2.67 -12.51 -6.33
N VAL A 17 1.73 -11.71 -5.81
CA VAL A 17 0.62 -11.17 -6.61
C VAL A 17 0.74 -9.66 -6.67
N THR A 18 0.73 -9.08 -7.86
CA THR A 18 0.69 -7.62 -8.04
C THR A 18 -0.68 -7.17 -8.55
N ILE A 19 -1.07 -5.95 -8.18
CA ILE A 19 -2.27 -5.27 -8.66
C ILE A 19 -1.89 -3.84 -9.07
N GLU A 20 -2.11 -3.48 -10.33
CA GLU A 20 -1.71 -2.19 -10.90
C GLU A 20 -2.70 -1.75 -11.99
N ASP A 21 -2.74 -0.47 -12.35
CA ASP A 21 -3.49 0.00 -13.52
C ASP A 21 -2.66 -0.10 -14.81
N ALA A 22 -1.41 0.32 -14.74
CA ALA A 22 -0.37 0.08 -15.74
C ALA A 22 0.73 -0.78 -15.12
N GLN A 23 1.22 -1.77 -15.87
CA GLN A 23 2.22 -2.70 -15.37
C GLN A 23 3.60 -2.02 -15.32
N GLU A 24 4.03 -1.59 -14.14
CA GLU A 24 5.31 -0.93 -13.86
C GLU A 24 6.21 -1.73 -12.90
N LEU A 25 5.59 -2.60 -12.08
CA LEU A 25 6.29 -3.46 -11.14
C LEU A 25 7.03 -4.58 -11.85
N TYR A 26 8.34 -4.62 -11.63
CA TYR A 26 9.22 -5.66 -12.12
C TYR A 26 9.44 -6.69 -11.01
N ILE A 27 8.94 -7.91 -11.23
CA ILE A 27 9.01 -9.01 -10.25
C ILE A 27 9.92 -10.10 -10.80
N GLU A 28 10.99 -10.43 -10.09
CA GLU A 28 11.93 -11.48 -10.50
C GLU A 28 11.44 -12.89 -10.12
N ASN A 29 10.64 -13.01 -9.06
CA ASN A 29 10.06 -14.29 -8.61
C ASN A 29 9.39 -15.05 -9.77
N GLU A 30 9.68 -16.35 -9.87
CA GLU A 30 9.09 -17.22 -10.88
C GLU A 30 7.58 -17.42 -10.62
N ASN A 31 7.22 -17.63 -9.35
CA ASN A 31 5.84 -17.86 -8.93
C ASN A 31 5.09 -16.52 -8.75
N LYS A 32 4.69 -15.90 -9.86
CA LYS A 32 4.00 -14.60 -9.84
C LYS A 32 2.66 -14.59 -10.58
N THR A 33 1.79 -13.68 -10.20
CA THR A 33 0.58 -13.33 -10.94
C THR A 33 0.40 -11.82 -10.91
N GLN A 34 0.17 -11.20 -12.06
CA GLN A 34 0.04 -9.74 -12.18
C GLN A 34 -1.37 -9.43 -12.67
N LEU A 35 -2.14 -8.73 -11.84
CA LEU A 35 -3.51 -8.33 -12.12
C LEU A 35 -3.54 -6.87 -12.54
N ALA A 36 -4.06 -6.59 -13.73
CA ALA A 36 -4.31 -5.23 -14.17
C ALA A 36 -5.74 -4.80 -13.79
N VAL A 37 -5.92 -3.57 -13.30
CA VAL A 37 -7.23 -2.95 -13.06
C VAL A 37 -7.38 -1.76 -14.02
N PRO A 38 -8.39 -1.76 -14.90
CA PRO A 38 -8.58 -0.65 -15.82
C PRO A 38 -8.86 0.66 -15.06
N LYS A 39 -8.43 1.77 -15.63
CA LYS A 39 -8.65 3.09 -15.04
C LYS A 39 -10.14 3.41 -14.85
N GLU A 40 -10.96 2.98 -15.81
CA GLU A 40 -12.41 2.95 -15.73
C GLU A 40 -12.85 1.61 -15.14
N GLU A 41 -13.24 1.63 -13.87
CA GLU A 41 -13.76 0.46 -13.19
C GLU A 41 -15.18 0.13 -13.66
N SER A 42 -15.54 -1.14 -13.59
CA SER A 42 -16.91 -1.61 -13.80
C SER A 42 -17.45 -2.22 -12.52
N GLU A 43 -18.76 -2.43 -12.44
CA GLU A 43 -19.38 -3.16 -11.33
C GLU A 43 -18.83 -4.59 -11.18
N ILE A 44 -18.34 -5.18 -12.27
CA ILE A 44 -17.84 -6.56 -12.31
C ILE A 44 -16.36 -6.63 -11.89
N TYR A 45 -15.60 -5.57 -12.16
CA TYR A 45 -14.16 -5.57 -11.93
C TYR A 45 -13.64 -4.19 -11.55
N SER A 46 -13.05 -4.14 -10.35
CA SER A 46 -12.55 -2.97 -9.63
C SER A 46 -11.31 -3.36 -8.83
N TYR A 47 -10.60 -2.39 -8.24
CA TYR A 47 -9.51 -2.70 -7.32
C TYR A 47 -9.96 -3.59 -6.15
N GLN A 48 -11.15 -3.34 -5.60
CA GLN A 48 -11.70 -4.17 -4.53
C GLN A 48 -11.87 -5.63 -4.98
N THR A 49 -12.38 -5.84 -6.19
CA THR A 49 -12.54 -7.19 -6.77
C THR A 49 -11.19 -7.85 -7.00
N ALA A 50 -10.22 -7.13 -7.56
CA ALA A 50 -8.86 -7.64 -7.80
C ALA A 50 -8.16 -8.04 -6.49
N ILE A 51 -8.22 -7.20 -5.44
CA ILE A 51 -7.65 -7.50 -4.12
C ILE A 51 -8.30 -8.76 -3.53
N ASN A 52 -9.64 -8.85 -3.56
CA ASN A 52 -10.35 -10.03 -3.05
C ASN A 52 -9.99 -11.30 -3.82
N ASN A 53 -9.79 -11.21 -5.14
CA ASN A 53 -9.36 -12.34 -5.96
C ASN A 53 -7.92 -12.73 -5.67
N ALA A 54 -7.03 -11.75 -5.53
CA ALA A 54 -5.63 -11.99 -5.17
C ALA A 54 -5.52 -12.81 -3.89
N MET A 55 -6.34 -12.54 -2.87
CA MET A 55 -6.31 -13.32 -1.61
C MET A 55 -6.71 -14.79 -1.78
N ARG A 56 -7.46 -15.14 -2.83
CA ARG A 56 -7.78 -16.54 -3.17
C ARG A 56 -6.68 -17.24 -3.95
N LEU A 57 -5.72 -16.49 -4.48
CA LEU A 57 -4.55 -17.02 -5.16
C LEU A 57 -3.44 -17.46 -4.19
N ARG A 58 -3.68 -17.38 -2.87
CA ARG A 58 -2.71 -17.69 -1.80
C ARG A 58 -1.34 -17.04 -2.04
N PRO A 59 -1.28 -15.70 -2.16
CA PRO A 59 -0.01 -14.99 -2.22
C PRO A 59 0.73 -15.13 -0.89
N ASP A 60 2.06 -15.23 -0.96
CA ASP A 60 2.91 -14.93 0.19
C ASP A 60 3.02 -13.41 0.36
N ARG A 61 3.03 -12.65 -0.76
CA ARG A 61 3.01 -11.19 -0.78
C ARG A 61 2.01 -10.62 -1.78
N LEU A 62 1.33 -9.56 -1.39
CA LEU A 62 0.49 -8.73 -2.24
C LEU A 62 1.13 -7.35 -2.43
N PHE A 63 1.45 -7.00 -3.68
CA PHE A 63 1.92 -5.65 -4.03
C PHE A 63 0.84 -4.90 -4.78
N LEU A 64 0.53 -3.71 -4.29
CA LEU A 64 -0.37 -2.78 -4.94
C LEU A 64 0.49 -1.62 -5.44
N GLY A 65 0.42 -1.27 -6.72
CA GLY A 65 1.29 -0.24 -7.28
C GLY A 65 1.18 1.09 -6.52
N GLU A 66 -0.05 1.57 -6.35
CA GLU A 66 -0.37 2.79 -5.62
C GLU A 66 -1.69 2.61 -4.85
N ILE A 67 -1.71 3.08 -3.60
CA ILE A 67 -2.95 3.23 -2.86
C ILE A 67 -3.62 4.56 -3.16
N ASP A 68 -4.92 4.52 -3.43
CA ASP A 68 -5.74 5.68 -3.69
C ASP A 68 -7.13 5.54 -3.03
N ILE A 69 -8.02 6.48 -3.34
CA ILE A 69 -9.38 6.53 -2.80
C ILE A 69 -10.17 5.22 -3.06
N ARG A 70 -9.92 4.52 -4.17
CA ARG A 70 -10.67 3.33 -4.59
C ARG A 70 -10.27 2.06 -3.84
N ASN A 71 -9.01 2.00 -3.38
CA ASN A 71 -8.40 0.75 -2.94
C ASN A 71 -7.84 0.75 -1.51
N THR A 72 -7.58 1.94 -0.92
CA THR A 72 -6.85 2.08 0.35
C THR A 72 -7.50 1.26 1.48
N PHE A 73 -8.81 1.41 1.69
CA PHE A 73 -9.50 0.71 2.78
C PHE A 73 -9.42 -0.81 2.63
N THR A 74 -9.66 -1.33 1.42
CA THR A 74 -9.62 -2.78 1.15
C THR A 74 -8.22 -3.32 1.34
N PHE A 75 -7.19 -2.59 0.88
CA PHE A 75 -5.79 -2.99 1.04
C PHE A 75 -5.37 -3.06 2.52
N LEU A 76 -5.68 -2.03 3.31
CA LEU A 76 -5.36 -2.05 4.75
C LEU A 76 -6.10 -3.16 5.49
N ARG A 77 -7.35 -3.45 5.12
CA ARG A 77 -8.08 -4.60 5.70
C ARG A 77 -7.37 -5.93 5.44
N VAL A 78 -6.82 -6.14 4.24
CA VAL A 78 -6.04 -7.35 3.93
C VAL A 78 -4.80 -7.44 4.80
N ASN A 79 -4.06 -6.34 4.97
CA ASN A 79 -2.86 -6.30 5.81
C ASN A 79 -3.17 -6.69 7.27
N ASN A 80 -4.35 -6.32 7.77
CA ASN A 80 -4.82 -6.69 9.11
C ASN A 80 -5.30 -8.15 9.26
N THR A 81 -5.36 -8.94 8.18
CA THR A 81 -5.77 -10.36 8.23
C THR A 81 -4.59 -11.34 8.30
N GLY A 82 -3.39 -10.87 8.60
CA GLY A 82 -2.20 -11.71 8.78
C GLY A 82 -1.37 -11.93 7.51
N HIS A 83 -1.59 -11.13 6.46
CA HIS A 83 -0.75 -11.11 5.27
C HIS A 83 0.34 -10.05 5.44
N ALA A 84 1.57 -10.51 5.68
CA ALA A 84 2.69 -9.65 6.07
C ALA A 84 3.59 -9.28 4.88
N GLY A 85 4.29 -8.14 5.00
CA GLY A 85 5.26 -7.63 4.02
C GLY A 85 4.67 -7.26 2.66
N ASN A 86 3.39 -6.90 2.65
CA ASN A 86 2.76 -6.24 1.52
C ASN A 86 3.36 -4.83 1.36
N LEU A 87 3.45 -4.36 0.11
CA LEU A 87 4.07 -3.09 -0.24
C LEU A 87 3.13 -2.30 -1.15
N SER A 88 3.15 -0.98 -1.00
CA SER A 88 2.47 -0.04 -1.89
C SER A 88 3.15 1.32 -1.87
N THR A 89 2.82 2.17 -2.84
CA THR A 89 3.20 3.58 -2.85
C THR A 89 2.00 4.50 -2.57
N LEU A 90 2.29 5.74 -2.19
CA LEU A 90 1.33 6.83 -2.02
C LEU A 90 2.05 8.17 -2.25
N HIS A 91 1.37 9.13 -2.84
CA HIS A 91 1.88 10.49 -2.97
C HIS A 91 1.64 11.32 -1.69
N ALA A 92 2.72 11.73 -1.03
CA ALA A 92 2.70 12.63 0.12
C ALA A 92 3.99 13.46 0.22
N ASN A 93 3.92 14.61 0.92
CA ASN A 93 5.06 15.51 1.09
C ASN A 93 6.01 15.08 2.23
N ASN A 94 5.49 14.32 3.19
CA ASN A 94 6.20 13.77 4.35
C ASN A 94 5.37 12.60 4.94
N PRO A 95 5.92 11.80 5.87
CA PRO A 95 5.20 10.67 6.46
C PRO A 95 3.91 11.05 7.21
N GLU A 96 3.85 12.21 7.88
CA GLU A 96 2.65 12.66 8.58
C GLU A 96 1.51 12.98 7.59
N ASP A 97 1.82 13.64 6.49
CA ASP A 97 0.88 13.92 5.41
C ASP A 97 0.44 12.63 4.70
N ALA A 98 1.29 11.60 4.65
CA ALA A 98 0.90 10.29 4.13
C ALA A 98 -0.21 9.66 4.97
N ILE A 99 -0.15 9.78 6.30
CA ILE A 99 -1.22 9.31 7.19
C ILE A 99 -2.52 10.08 6.94
N LYS A 100 -2.45 11.41 6.81
CA LYS A 100 -3.62 12.24 6.49
C LYS A 100 -4.24 11.85 5.14
N ALA A 101 -3.41 11.57 4.14
CA ALA A 101 -3.85 11.11 2.83
C ALA A 101 -4.52 9.73 2.90
N ILE A 102 -3.97 8.78 3.68
CA ILE A 102 -4.58 7.47 3.92
C ILE A 102 -5.97 7.63 4.57
N ILE A 103 -6.08 8.45 5.62
CA ILE A 103 -7.36 8.76 6.28
C ILE A 103 -8.35 9.33 5.27
N THR A 104 -7.92 10.30 4.46
CA THR A 104 -8.76 10.94 3.44
C THR A 104 -9.25 9.92 2.41
N ASN A 105 -8.36 9.05 1.92
CA ASN A 105 -8.71 7.99 0.98
C ASN A 105 -9.77 7.04 1.56
N ILE A 106 -9.65 6.67 2.84
CA ILE A 106 -10.63 5.79 3.51
C ILE A 106 -12.00 6.46 3.62
N ILE A 107 -12.03 7.74 4.04
CA ILE A 107 -13.27 8.50 4.21
C ILE A 107 -13.97 8.70 2.85
N LEU A 108 -13.24 9.14 1.83
CA LEU A 108 -13.79 9.41 0.51
C LEU A 108 -14.13 8.13 -0.28
N GLY A 109 -13.43 7.03 -0.01
CA GLY A 109 -13.68 5.73 -0.63
C GLY A 109 -14.97 5.05 -0.16
N GLY A 110 -15.66 5.60 0.84
CA GLY A 110 -16.96 5.10 1.31
C GLY A 110 -16.91 3.76 2.05
N GLY A 111 -15.72 3.28 2.42
CA GLY A 111 -15.55 2.01 3.13
C GLY A 111 -16.06 2.02 4.57
N LEU A 112 -16.26 3.21 5.16
CA LEU A 112 -16.75 3.41 6.53
C LEU A 112 -17.74 4.58 6.57
N GLN A 113 -18.91 4.37 7.17
CA GLN A 113 -19.86 5.46 7.43
C GLN A 113 -19.54 6.11 8.78
N ASN A 114 -19.31 7.43 8.78
CA ASN A 114 -18.95 8.22 9.98
C ASN A 114 -17.87 7.55 10.85
N PRO A 115 -16.68 7.25 10.29
CA PRO A 115 -15.64 6.56 11.05
C PRO A 115 -15.17 7.40 12.24
N ASP A 116 -15.06 6.76 13.40
CA ASP A 116 -14.37 7.33 14.56
C ASP A 116 -12.87 7.46 14.25
N ASN A 117 -12.29 8.62 14.56
CA ASN A 117 -10.87 8.89 14.34
C ASN A 117 -9.99 7.85 15.03
N LYS A 118 -10.36 7.42 16.25
CA LYS A 118 -9.59 6.40 16.97
C LYS A 118 -9.56 5.07 16.22
N MET A 119 -10.70 4.66 15.66
CA MET A 119 -10.81 3.43 14.86
C MET A 119 -9.97 3.52 13.56
N LEU A 120 -9.92 4.69 12.91
CA LEU A 120 -9.07 4.89 11.72
C LEU A 120 -7.60 4.80 12.07
N THR A 121 -7.18 5.45 13.15
CA THR A 121 -5.80 5.40 13.64
C THR A 121 -5.39 3.94 13.96
N GLU A 122 -6.23 3.21 14.70
CA GLU A 122 -6.00 1.78 14.99
C GLU A 122 -5.89 0.95 13.71
N LEU A 123 -6.78 1.15 12.73
CA LEU A 123 -6.74 0.46 11.44
C LEU A 123 -5.41 0.67 10.71
N ILE A 124 -4.90 1.91 10.70
CA ILE A 124 -3.68 2.30 9.98
C ILE A 124 -2.44 1.69 10.65
N ILE A 125 -2.29 1.87 11.96
CA ILE A 125 -1.09 1.38 12.66
C ILE A 125 -1.03 -0.15 12.67
N THR A 126 -2.16 -0.81 12.78
CA THR A 126 -2.18 -2.28 12.73
C THR A 126 -1.80 -2.81 11.34
N ALA A 127 -2.16 -2.08 10.28
CA ALA A 127 -1.95 -2.50 8.89
C ALA A 127 -0.59 -2.10 8.30
N ILE A 128 0.10 -1.11 8.86
CA ILE A 128 1.32 -0.53 8.28
C ILE A 128 2.43 -0.54 9.32
N ASP A 129 3.55 -1.18 8.97
CA ASP A 129 4.77 -1.17 9.78
C ASP A 129 5.57 0.13 9.60
N PHE A 130 5.86 0.50 8.35
CA PHE A 130 6.75 1.60 8.01
C PHE A 130 6.18 2.49 6.91
N ILE A 131 6.44 3.80 7.01
CA ILE A 131 6.32 4.76 5.91
C ILE A 131 7.71 5.29 5.60
N ILE A 132 8.20 5.04 4.38
CA ILE A 132 9.52 5.48 3.91
C ILE A 132 9.34 6.64 2.93
N GLN A 133 9.81 7.83 3.29
CA GLN A 133 9.73 9.01 2.43
C GLN A 133 10.88 9.04 1.43
N ILE A 134 10.54 9.05 0.15
CA ILE A 134 11.49 9.31 -0.94
C ILE A 134 11.28 10.73 -1.45
N SER A 135 12.36 11.50 -1.51
CA SER A 135 12.34 12.87 -2.04
C SER A 135 13.36 13.04 -3.15
N ARG A 136 13.01 13.84 -4.15
CA ARG A 136 13.97 14.21 -5.21
C ARG A 136 14.81 15.40 -4.75
N ASN A 137 16.12 15.20 -4.68
CA ASN A 137 17.06 16.28 -4.44
C ASN A 137 17.09 17.21 -5.66
N LYS A 138 16.64 18.46 -5.48
CA LYS A 138 16.52 19.42 -6.58
C LYS A 138 17.88 19.85 -7.16
N LYS A 139 18.98 19.71 -6.41
CA LYS A 139 20.31 20.12 -6.85
C LYS A 139 21.02 19.02 -7.64
N THR A 140 20.95 17.78 -7.16
CA THR A 140 21.64 16.63 -7.78
C THR A 140 20.75 15.85 -8.73
N GLY A 141 19.42 16.00 -8.62
CA GLY A 141 18.44 15.23 -9.37
C GLY A 141 18.20 13.82 -8.83
N THR A 142 18.95 13.38 -7.83
CA THR A 142 18.84 12.05 -7.20
C THR A 142 17.56 11.90 -6.39
N ARG A 143 17.17 10.66 -6.11
CA ARG A 143 16.07 10.34 -5.18
C ARG A 143 16.69 9.70 -3.95
N ASP A 144 16.46 10.32 -2.81
CA ASP A 144 17.07 9.93 -1.54
C ASP A 144 15.95 9.59 -0.54
N ILE A 145 16.21 8.63 0.35
CA ILE A 145 15.37 8.42 1.53
C ILE A 145 15.61 9.60 2.46
N THR A 146 14.56 10.37 2.74
CA THR A 146 14.67 11.58 3.59
C THR A 146 14.05 11.41 4.95
N ASP A 147 13.16 10.43 5.13
CA ASP A 147 12.50 10.16 6.39
C ASP A 147 12.00 8.72 6.44
N ILE A 148 11.90 8.16 7.65
CA ILE A 148 11.34 6.83 7.92
C ILE A 148 10.51 6.94 9.20
N LEU A 149 9.21 6.67 9.09
CA LEU A 149 8.32 6.56 10.24
C LEU A 149 8.04 5.08 10.52
N ASP A 150 8.36 4.63 11.73
CA ASP A 150 8.03 3.30 12.24
C ASP A 150 6.73 3.40 13.03
N LEU A 151 5.60 3.08 12.40
CA LEU A 151 4.28 3.32 12.98
C LEU A 151 4.02 2.48 14.22
N LYS A 152 4.60 1.27 14.28
CA LYS A 152 4.39 0.35 15.41
C LYS A 152 5.13 0.82 16.65
N ASN A 153 6.36 1.31 16.49
CA ASN A 153 7.16 1.81 17.60
C ASN A 153 6.82 3.26 17.97
N ASP A 154 6.42 4.10 17.01
CA ASP A 154 6.04 5.50 17.24
C ASP A 154 4.55 5.71 17.55
N TYR A 155 3.79 4.62 17.77
CA TYR A 155 2.33 4.62 17.97
C TYR A 155 1.82 5.70 18.93
N ALA A 156 2.53 5.93 20.03
CA ALA A 156 2.15 6.89 21.05
C ALA A 156 2.09 8.34 20.56
N LYS A 157 2.87 8.70 19.53
CA LYS A 157 2.90 10.07 18.96
C LYS A 157 1.72 10.34 18.03
N LEU A 158 1.07 9.30 17.50
CA LEU A 158 -0.04 9.40 16.55
C LEU A 158 -1.43 9.50 17.22
N LEU A 159 -1.48 9.34 18.54
CA LEU A 159 -2.71 9.42 19.35
C LEU A 159 -2.93 10.79 20.00
N ILE A 160 -2.05 11.76 19.77
CA ILE A 160 -2.02 13.09 20.43
C ILE A 160 -2.45 14.18 19.46
#